data_AF-F0IE95-F1
#
_entry.id   AF-F0IE95-F1
#
_cell.length_a   1.000
_cell.length_b   1.000
_cell.length_c   1.000
_cell.angle_alpha   90.00
_cell.angle_beta   90.00
_cell.angle_gamma   90.00
#
_symmetry.space_group_name_H-M   'P 1'
#
loop_
_entity.id
_entity.type
_entity.pdbx_description
1 polymer ?
#
loop_
_entity_poly.entity_id
_entity_poly.type
_entity_poly.pdbx_seq_one_letter_code
_entity_poly.pdbx_strand_id
1 'polypeptide(L)'
;MNTLLFTCEEIDLNPRTYWGELLQIAFVNKGQYFSISRLAYEEELYFECNEQTHYIYALCKDVVFNLKTSALHIHITKKLKGNCPFSTIIVQLPPSSVNLEEVLQQLKKEE
;
A
#
# COMPACT_ATOMS: atom_id res chain seq x y z
N MET A 1 17.44 -9.75 -4.69
CA MET A 1 16.39 -8.85 -4.12
C MET A 1 15.06 -9.30 -4.68
N ASN A 2 14.11 -9.68 -3.83
CA ASN A 2 12.80 -10.18 -4.27
C ASN A 2 11.84 -8.99 -4.43
N THR A 3 11.20 -8.90 -5.60
CA THR A 3 10.30 -7.80 -5.99
C THR A 3 8.92 -8.38 -6.31
N LEU A 4 7.86 -7.78 -5.77
CA LEU A 4 6.49 -8.05 -6.19
C LEU A 4 6.12 -7.11 -7.34
N LEU A 5 5.59 -7.67 -8.43
CA LEU A 5 4.98 -6.91 -9.52
C LEU A 5 3.47 -7.13 -9.48
N PHE A 6 2.71 -6.05 -9.36
CA PHE A 6 1.25 -6.09 -9.37
C PHE A 6 0.74 -5.20 -10.51
N THR A 7 -0.13 -5.74 -11.36
CA THR A 7 -0.84 -4.93 -12.37
C THR A 7 -2.20 -4.59 -11.79
N CYS A 8 -2.54 -3.31 -11.71
CA CYS A 8 -3.80 -2.83 -11.17
C CYS A 8 -4.75 -2.44 -12.31
N GLU A 9 -6.00 -2.87 -12.21
CA GLU A 9 -7.09 -2.48 -13.11
C GLU A 9 -8.02 -1.45 -12.45
N GLU A 10 -8.16 -1.51 -11.13
CA GLU A 10 -9.02 -0.63 -10.34
C GLU A 10 -8.34 -0.24 -9.02
N ILE A 11 -8.51 1.03 -8.63
CA ILE A 11 -8.03 1.56 -7.35
C ILE A 11 -9.26 1.84 -6.49
N ASP A 12 -9.35 1.17 -5.35
CA ASP A 12 -10.38 1.40 -4.36
C ASP A 12 -9.80 2.15 -3.16
N LEU A 13 -10.48 3.21 -2.75
CA LEU A 13 -10.09 4.06 -1.63
C LEU A 13 -11.11 3.94 -0.51
N ASN A 14 -10.63 3.63 0.68
CA ASN A 14 -11.40 3.76 1.90
C ASN A 14 -10.78 4.83 2.79
N PRO A 15 -10.98 6.13 2.48
CA PRO A 15 -10.42 7.17 3.32
C PRO A 15 -11.22 7.33 4.63
N ARG A 16 -12.49 6.87 4.73
CA ARG A 16 -13.35 7.14 5.92
C ARG A 16 -14.53 6.18 6.18
N THR A 17 -14.70 5.07 5.47
CA THR A 17 -16.07 4.58 5.23
C THR A 17 -16.62 3.56 6.21
N TYR A 18 -15.87 2.96 7.13
CA TYR A 18 -16.50 2.08 8.15
C TYR A 18 -15.89 2.15 9.56
N TRP A 19 -14.67 2.66 9.69
CA TRP A 19 -13.99 2.91 10.95
C TRP A 19 -13.26 4.23 10.75
N GLY A 20 -13.61 5.30 11.49
CA GLY A 20 -13.03 6.64 11.27
C GLY A 20 -11.50 6.74 11.47
N GLU A 21 -10.87 5.60 11.75
CA GLU A 21 -9.49 5.42 12.16
C GLU A 21 -8.68 4.60 11.13
N LEU A 22 -9.31 3.93 10.17
CA LEU A 22 -8.61 3.10 9.18
C LEU A 22 -8.50 3.84 7.83
N LEU A 23 -7.26 4.17 7.45
CA LEU A 23 -6.93 4.65 6.12
C LEU A 23 -6.47 3.45 5.29
N GLN A 24 -7.15 3.19 4.16
CA GLN A 24 -6.76 2.11 3.25
C GLN A 24 -6.85 2.51 1.78
N ILE A 25 -5.87 2.05 1.02
CA ILE A 25 -5.89 1.99 -0.43
C ILE A 25 -5.73 0.54 -0.88
N ALA A 26 -6.57 0.10 -1.82
CA ALA A 26 -6.49 -1.19 -2.45
C ALA A 26 -6.32 -1.06 -3.96
N PHE A 27 -5.44 -1.89 -4.51
CA PHE A 27 -5.17 -2.05 -5.93
C PHE A 27 -5.71 -3.41 -6.34
N VAL A 28 -6.69 -3.44 -7.24
CA VAL A 28 -7.46 -4.64 -7.58
C VAL A 28 -7.17 -5.06 -9.02
N ASN A 29 -7.11 -6.37 -9.25
CA ASN A 29 -7.00 -6.98 -10.57
C ASN A 29 -7.62 -8.38 -10.57
N LYS A 30 -8.75 -8.54 -11.27
CA LYS A 30 -9.40 -9.84 -11.57
C LYS A 30 -9.35 -10.87 -10.43
N GLY A 31 -9.91 -10.51 -9.27
CA GLY A 31 -10.00 -11.38 -8.09
C GLY A 31 -8.75 -11.40 -7.20
N GLN A 32 -7.70 -10.69 -7.58
CA GLN A 32 -6.53 -10.43 -6.74
C GLN A 32 -6.52 -8.99 -6.27
N TYR A 33 -5.88 -8.74 -5.13
CA TYR A 33 -5.63 -7.38 -4.66
C TYR A 33 -4.30 -7.27 -3.94
N PHE A 34 -3.81 -6.03 -3.92
CA PHE A 34 -2.75 -5.57 -3.05
C PHE A 34 -3.27 -4.34 -2.30
N SER A 35 -3.12 -4.29 -0.98
CA SER A 35 -3.57 -3.13 -0.19
C SER A 35 -2.47 -2.60 0.72
N ILE A 36 -2.61 -1.32 1.02
CA ILE A 36 -1.84 -0.61 2.04
C ILE A 36 -2.85 -0.03 3.00
N SER A 37 -2.72 -0.33 4.27
CA SER A 37 -3.58 0.24 5.31
C SER A 37 -2.78 0.71 6.51
N ARG A 38 -3.40 1.62 7.26
CA ARG A 38 -2.86 2.20 8.47
C ARG A 38 -3.99 2.60 9.40
N LEU A 39 -3.80 2.36 10.69
CA LEU A 39 -4.61 2.98 11.74
C LEU A 39 -4.07 4.39 12.06
N ALA A 40 -4.97 5.37 12.20
CA ALA A 40 -4.63 6.79 12.33
C ALA A 40 -3.60 7.10 13.43
N TYR A 41 -3.70 6.39 14.56
CA TYR A 41 -2.84 6.52 15.74
C TYR A 41 -1.62 5.60 15.75
N GLU A 42 -1.39 4.81 14.70
CA GLU A 42 -0.22 3.93 14.60
C GLU A 42 0.82 4.49 13.66
N GLU A 43 2.09 4.15 13.88
CA GLU A 43 3.19 4.46 12.94
C GLU A 43 3.41 3.33 11.92
N GLU A 44 2.65 2.24 12.03
CA GLU A 44 2.80 1.05 11.23
C GLU A 44 1.92 1.10 9.97
N LEU A 45 2.54 0.76 8.85
CA LEU A 45 1.87 0.44 7.60
C LEU A 45 1.73 -1.07 7.50
N TYR A 46 0.52 -1.51 7.18
CA TYR A 46 0.21 -2.88 6.86
C TYR A 46 0.06 -3.03 5.35
N PHE A 47 0.78 -4.00 4.80
CA PHE A 47 0.73 -4.36 3.39
C PHE A 47 0.18 -5.77 3.27
N GLU A 48 -0.75 -5.97 2.35
CA GLU A 48 -1.38 -7.26 2.14
C GLU A 48 -1.52 -7.58 0.66
N CYS A 49 -1.39 -8.86 0.31
CA CYS A 49 -1.65 -9.35 -1.04
C CYS A 49 -2.42 -10.67 -0.99
N ASN A 50 -3.52 -10.75 -1.75
CA ASN A 50 -4.36 -11.95 -1.92
C ASN A 50 -4.88 -12.55 -0.59
N GLU A 51 -5.92 -11.95 -0.02
CA GLU A 51 -6.71 -12.49 1.10
C GLU A 51 -5.89 -12.84 2.37
N GLN A 52 -5.09 -11.89 2.89
CA GLN A 52 -4.27 -12.09 4.11
C GLN A 52 -3.18 -13.18 4.04
N THR A 53 -3.08 -13.90 2.93
CA THR A 53 -2.09 -14.99 2.77
C THR A 53 -0.66 -14.44 2.80
N HIS A 54 -0.45 -13.22 2.31
CA HIS A 54 0.85 -12.57 2.20
C HIS A 54 0.78 -11.18 2.80
N TYR A 55 1.56 -10.92 3.86
CA TYR A 55 1.56 -9.63 4.52
C TYR A 55 2.94 -9.15 4.97
N ILE A 56 3.04 -7.83 5.17
CA ILE A 56 4.19 -7.14 5.76
C ILE A 56 3.68 -6.02 6.67
N TYR A 57 4.27 -5.90 7.86
CA TYR A 57 4.21 -4.70 8.69
C TYR A 57 5.54 -3.95 8.59
N ALA A 58 5.50 -2.63 8.44
CA ALA A 58 6.67 -1.77 8.45
C ALA A 58 6.33 -0.40 9.03
N LEU A 59 7.31 0.27 9.66
CA LEU A 59 7.10 1.66 10.11
C LEU A 59 7.03 2.61 8.92
N CYS A 60 6.26 3.69 9.03
CA CYS A 60 6.14 4.73 8.01
C CYS A 60 7.51 5.26 7.53
N LYS A 61 8.47 5.42 8.45
CA LYS A 61 9.85 5.86 8.17
C LYS A 61 10.67 4.85 7.36
N ASP A 62 10.31 3.56 7.46
CA ASP A 62 11.00 2.45 6.80
C ASP A 62 10.37 2.09 5.45
N VAL A 63 9.40 2.89 4.99
CA VAL A 63 8.74 2.74 3.69
C VAL A 63 9.03 3.96 2.85
N VAL A 64 9.35 3.78 1.57
CA VAL A 64 9.49 4.87 0.60
C VAL A 64 8.50 4.65 -0.54
N PHE A 65 7.64 5.64 -0.77
CA PHE A 65 6.75 5.69 -1.93
C PHE A 65 7.39 6.55 -3.01
N ASN A 66 7.43 6.03 -4.23
CA ASN A 66 7.89 6.74 -5.41
C ASN A 66 6.83 6.56 -6.51
N LEU A 67 6.00 7.59 -6.68
CA LEU A 67 4.96 7.63 -7.69
C LEU A 67 5.55 8.13 -9.02
N LYS A 68 5.45 7.30 -10.05
CA LYS A 68 5.79 7.62 -11.44
C LYS A 68 4.51 7.70 -12.26
N THR A 69 4.62 8.21 -13.49
CA THR A 69 3.49 8.47 -14.40
C THR A 69 2.50 7.31 -14.54
N SER A 70 2.96 6.05 -14.52
CA SER A 70 2.11 4.87 -14.68
C SER A 70 2.38 3.78 -13.63
N ALA A 71 3.13 4.08 -12.57
CA ALA A 71 3.49 3.06 -11.59
C ALA A 71 3.79 3.66 -10.21
N LEU A 72 3.34 2.97 -9.17
CA LEU A 72 3.76 3.21 -7.79
C LEU A 72 4.86 2.21 -7.42
N HIS A 73 6.05 2.73 -7.12
CA HIS A 73 7.15 1.96 -6.55
C HIS A 73 7.15 2.13 -5.03
N ILE A 74 7.16 1.01 -4.32
CA ILE A 74 7.18 0.95 -2.86
C ILE A 74 8.44 0.20 -2.46
N HIS A 75 9.26 0.82 -1.62
CA HIS A 75 10.44 0.19 -1.07
C HIS A 75 10.35 0.14 0.44
N ILE A 76 10.44 -1.06 1.00
CA ILE A 76 10.41 -1.33 2.44
C ILE A 76 11.85 -1.63 2.86
N THR A 77 12.51 -0.67 3.51
CA THR A 77 13.91 -0.80 3.93
C THR A 77 14.05 -1.76 5.10
N LYS A 78 13.05 -1.80 5.98
CA LYS A 78 12.99 -2.67 7.16
C LYS A 78 11.57 -3.18 7.39
N LYS A 79 11.42 -4.50 7.53
CA LYS A 79 10.16 -5.14 7.93
C LYS A 79 10.15 -5.29 9.45
N LEU A 80 9.01 -5.02 10.08
CA LEU A 80 8.75 -5.38 11.47
C LEU A 80 8.34 -6.84 11.58
N LYS A 81 7.38 -7.25 10.74
CA LYS A 81 6.81 -8.60 10.67
C LYS A 81 6.34 -8.87 9.24
N GLY A 82 6.21 -10.14 8.87
CA GLY A 82 5.64 -10.54 7.59
C GLY A 82 6.14 -11.90 7.15
N ASN A 83 5.38 -12.55 6.28
CA ASN A 83 5.75 -13.83 5.66
C ASN A 83 6.22 -13.68 4.21
N CYS A 84 6.23 -12.45 3.69
CA CYS A 84 6.63 -12.16 2.33
C CYS A 84 8.16 -12.05 2.22
N PRO A 85 8.78 -12.66 1.20
CA PRO A 85 10.22 -12.54 0.99
C PRO A 85 10.61 -11.24 0.28
N PHE A 86 9.67 -10.56 -0.41
CA PHE A 86 9.92 -9.32 -1.13
C PHE A 86 9.99 -8.10 -0.20
N SER A 87 10.77 -7.10 -0.59
CA SER A 87 10.85 -5.79 0.09
C SER A 87 10.65 -4.62 -0.86
N THR A 88 10.53 -4.91 -2.16
CA THR A 88 10.17 -3.93 -3.19
C THR A 88 8.88 -4.39 -3.84
N ILE A 89 7.94 -3.47 -4.00
CA ILE A 89 6.65 -3.71 -4.65
C ILE A 89 6.50 -2.66 -5.76
N ILE A 90 6.09 -3.09 -6.94
CA ILE A 90 5.82 -2.20 -8.06
C ILE A 90 4.39 -2.46 -8.50
N VAL A 91 3.54 -1.45 -8.36
CA VAL A 91 2.15 -1.46 -8.80
C VAL A 91 2.07 -0.71 -10.13
N GLN A 92 1.77 -1.39 -11.23
CA GLN A 92 1.40 -0.74 -12.49
C GLN A 92 0.00 -0.18 -12.35
N LEU A 93 -0.18 1.11 -12.59
CA LEU A 93 -1.40 1.84 -12.31
C LEU A 93 -2.26 1.98 -13.58
N PRO A 94 -3.59 1.84 -13.47
CA PRO A 94 -4.49 2.19 -14.56
C PRO A 94 -4.59 3.73 -14.66
N PRO A 95 -5.08 4.27 -15.78
CA PRO A 95 -5.57 5.64 -15.81
C PRO A 95 -6.62 5.83 -14.71
N SER A 96 -6.42 6.78 -13.82
CA SER A 96 -7.30 6.99 -12.66
C SER A 96 -7.46 8.47 -12.35
N SER A 97 -8.64 8.86 -11.85
CA SER A 97 -8.90 10.19 -11.30
C SER A 97 -8.50 10.32 -9.83
N VAL A 98 -8.01 9.24 -9.22
CA VAL A 98 -7.59 9.22 -7.81
C VAL A 98 -6.30 10.02 -7.64
N ASN A 99 -6.31 10.97 -6.70
CA ASN A 99 -5.11 11.67 -6.26
C ASN A 99 -4.26 10.78 -5.32
N LEU A 100 -3.49 9.86 -5.92
CA LEU A 100 -2.66 8.92 -5.18
C LEU A 100 -1.61 9.60 -4.30
N GLU A 101 -1.09 10.74 -4.73
CA GLU A 101 -0.07 11.46 -3.96
C GLU A 101 -0.61 11.93 -2.61
N GLU A 102 -1.82 12.50 -2.60
CA GLU A 102 -2.50 12.91 -1.36
C GLU A 102 -2.78 11.72 -0.44
N VAL A 103 -3.27 10.60 -0.99
CA VAL A 103 -3.56 9.39 -0.19
C VAL A 103 -2.28 8.82 0.43
N LEU A 104 -1.18 8.75 -0.33
CA LEU A 104 0.11 8.26 0.15
C LEU A 104 0.73 9.19 1.21
N GLN A 105 0.49 10.51 1.10
CA GLN A 105 0.87 11.47 2.13
C GLN A 105 0.04 11.27 3.40
N GLN A 106 -1.27 11.07 3.30
CA GLN A 106 -2.13 10.80 4.45
C GLN A 106 -1.74 9.50 5.17
N LEU A 107 -1.41 8.44 4.42
CA LEU A 107 -0.88 7.19 4.98
C LEU A 107 0.41 7.39 5.77
N LYS A 108 1.19 8.44 5.51
CA LYS A 108 2.44 8.74 6.21
C LYS A 108 2.35 9.90 7.20
N LYS A 109 1.18 10.52 7.34
CA LYS A 109 1.02 11.67 8.21
C LYS A 109 1.28 11.27 9.66
N GLU A 110 2.31 11.84 10.27
CA GLU A 110 2.51 11.79 11.71
C GLU A 110 1.47 12.70 12.36
N GLU A 111 0.82 12.26 13.44
CA GLU A 111 -0.11 13.10 14.22
C GLU A 111 0.66 14.14 15.04
#